data_AF-A0A820F7H0-F1
#
_entry.id   AF-A0A820F7H0-F1
#
_cell.length_a   1.000
_cell.length_b   1.000
_cell.length_c   1.000
_cell.angle_alpha   90.00
_cell.angle_beta   90.00
_cell.angle_gamma   90.00
#
_symmetry.space_group_name_H-M   'P 1'
#
loop_
_entity.id
_entity.type
_entity.pdbx_description
1 polymer ?
#
loop_
_entity_poly.entity_id
_entity_poly.type
_entity_poly.pdbx_seq_one_letter_code
_entity_poly.pdbx_strand_id
1 'polypeptide(L)'
;MCLTGFNGFCCENRITTTTPFNPCAQSPCQNGGTCIPQGSSFMCICPSTFTGFCCETCVTTTTPFNPCAQSVCQNGGQCIPTGNTFLCQCPNGFYGTRCESRNYCMPNPCANNGLCTQTTTGYICSCSFPYTGTNCQQIISTTTTTTVAPRAPCGTNCACVTAPCPVAVVTNPCAPNPCQNNGGCAVQNNNVAKCWCPDSFQGYYCQHRRSARSLISKTCNKDCLNGGQCYIDEKQAGQAFCSCSNDFYGSRCEFMNRPKSCSPKNPCMNNAKCITTSSGAQCMCERGTSGVLCERIERLFNEKHCPLNCQAGGTCVYVSATPTCRCPPGLNGPLCEIRSG
;
A
#
# COMPACT_ATOMS: atom_id res chain seq x y z
N MET A 1 28.95 -14.50 -15.24
CA MET A 1 29.09 -13.69 -14.01
C MET A 1 30.57 -13.53 -13.74
N CYS A 2 31.05 -12.30 -13.52
CA CYS A 2 32.47 -12.03 -13.28
C CYS A 2 32.87 -12.27 -11.82
N LEU A 3 34.15 -12.62 -11.62
CA LEU A 3 34.76 -12.67 -10.30
C LEU A 3 34.76 -11.27 -9.67
N THR A 4 34.69 -11.24 -8.34
CA THR A 4 34.70 -9.99 -7.55
C THR A 4 35.93 -9.16 -7.91
N GLY A 5 35.72 -7.91 -8.33
CA GLY A 5 36.80 -7.04 -8.79
C GLY A 5 37.11 -7.12 -10.28
N PHE A 6 36.26 -7.74 -11.11
CA PHE A 6 36.39 -7.77 -12.57
C PHE A 6 35.08 -7.41 -13.30
N ASN A 7 35.18 -6.74 -14.46
CA ASN A 7 34.09 -6.43 -15.37
C ASN A 7 34.53 -6.57 -16.85
N GLY A 8 33.65 -6.26 -17.80
CA GLY A 8 33.86 -6.54 -19.23
C GLY A 8 32.98 -7.68 -19.73
N PHE A 9 32.93 -7.87 -21.05
CA PHE A 9 32.10 -8.92 -21.66
C PHE A 9 32.61 -10.33 -21.32
N CYS A 10 33.92 -10.46 -21.12
CA CYS A 10 34.62 -11.68 -20.72
C CYS A 10 35.33 -11.54 -19.35
N CYS A 11 35.00 -10.53 -18.55
CA CYS A 11 35.63 -10.26 -17.24
C CYS A 11 37.13 -9.92 -17.31
N GLU A 12 37.56 -9.34 -18.42
CA GLU A 12 38.94 -8.98 -18.74
C GLU A 12 39.44 -7.72 -18.01
N ASN A 13 38.54 -6.87 -17.52
CA ASN A 13 38.89 -5.60 -16.91
C ASN A 13 38.90 -5.72 -15.39
N ARG A 14 39.98 -5.30 -14.75
CA ARG A 14 40.10 -5.26 -13.29
C ARG A 14 39.45 -3.98 -12.75
N ILE A 15 38.55 -4.11 -11.79
CA ILE A 15 37.88 -2.99 -11.11
C ILE A 15 38.90 -2.36 -10.15
N THR A 16 39.65 -1.39 -10.67
CA THR A 16 40.53 -0.52 -9.88
C THR A 16 39.75 0.75 -9.55
N THR A 17 39.29 0.85 -8.31
CA THR A 17 38.45 1.94 -7.79
C THR A 17 39.04 3.34 -8.06
N THR A 18 38.26 4.20 -8.73
CA THR A 18 37.93 5.64 -8.46
C THR A 18 37.50 6.42 -9.71
N THR A 19 37.41 5.82 -10.89
CA THR A 19 36.87 6.49 -12.09
C THR A 19 35.43 6.05 -12.37
N PRO A 20 34.53 6.97 -12.82
CA PRO A 20 33.20 6.59 -13.29
C PRO A 20 33.34 5.50 -14.35
N PHE A 21 32.74 4.34 -14.12
CA PHE A 21 32.75 3.24 -15.08
C PHE A 21 32.06 3.72 -16.36
N ASN A 22 32.84 3.93 -17.43
CA ASN A 22 32.31 4.27 -18.75
C ASN A 22 32.35 3.02 -19.64
N PRO A 23 31.21 2.33 -19.83
CA PRO A 23 31.14 1.12 -20.65
C PRO A 23 31.40 1.38 -22.14
N CYS A 24 31.47 2.64 -22.58
CA CYS A 24 31.85 3.03 -23.93
C CYS A 24 33.35 3.35 -24.10
N ALA A 25 34.16 3.28 -23.04
CA ALA A 25 35.57 3.68 -23.08
C ALA A 25 36.43 2.86 -24.05
N GLN A 26 36.04 1.62 -24.34
CA GLN A 26 36.73 0.75 -25.30
C GLN A 26 36.03 0.67 -26.67
N SER A 27 35.13 1.60 -26.97
CA SER A 27 34.41 1.67 -28.25
C SER A 27 33.83 0.31 -28.67
N PRO A 28 32.94 -0.28 -27.86
CA PRO A 28 32.42 -1.63 -28.11
C PRO A 28 31.54 -1.75 -29.36
N CYS A 29 31.06 -0.62 -29.90
CA CYS A 29 30.27 -0.57 -31.12
C CYS A 29 31.18 -0.58 -32.36
N GLN A 30 31.09 -1.65 -33.13
CA GLN A 30 31.85 -1.86 -34.35
C GLN A 30 31.21 -1.11 -35.53
N ASN A 31 31.91 -1.11 -36.68
CA ASN A 31 31.41 -0.59 -37.96
C ASN A 31 30.84 0.84 -37.90
N GLY A 32 31.40 1.69 -37.05
CA GLY A 32 30.98 3.10 -36.92
C GLY A 32 29.71 3.31 -36.08
N GLY A 33 29.31 2.32 -35.27
CA GLY A 33 28.19 2.48 -34.33
C GLY A 33 28.48 3.48 -33.20
N THR A 34 27.45 4.23 -32.81
CA THR A 34 27.54 5.20 -31.70
C THR A 34 27.26 4.49 -30.37
N CYS A 35 28.21 4.54 -29.45
CA CYS A 35 28.05 3.97 -28.11
C CYS A 35 27.39 4.95 -27.15
N ILE A 36 26.35 4.48 -26.45
CA ILE A 36 25.66 5.24 -25.39
C ILE A 36 25.78 4.47 -24.07
N PRO A 37 26.35 5.07 -23.01
CA PRO A 37 26.43 4.42 -21.71
C PRO A 37 25.04 4.33 -21.04
N GLN A 38 24.76 3.18 -20.45
CA GLN A 38 23.52 2.82 -19.76
C GLN A 38 23.87 2.25 -18.38
N GLY A 39 24.26 3.14 -17.45
CA GLY A 39 24.70 2.76 -16.12
C GLY A 39 25.95 1.87 -16.16
N SER A 40 25.81 0.59 -15.80
CA SER A 40 26.89 -0.42 -15.87
C SER A 40 26.94 -1.20 -17.19
N SER A 41 26.14 -0.83 -18.19
CA SER A 41 26.09 -1.44 -19.53
C SER A 41 26.14 -0.37 -20.62
N PHE A 42 26.17 -0.75 -21.90
CA PHE A 42 26.12 0.17 -23.03
C PHE A 42 25.07 -0.26 -24.06
N MET A 43 24.70 0.68 -24.93
CA MET A 43 23.85 0.47 -26.09
C MET A 43 24.55 1.00 -27.34
N CYS A 44 24.55 0.23 -28.42
CA CYS A 44 25.06 0.66 -29.72
C CYS A 44 23.93 1.12 -30.64
N ILE A 45 24.07 2.32 -31.22
CA ILE A 45 23.25 2.75 -32.34
C ILE A 45 24.04 2.44 -33.62
N CYS A 46 23.56 1.46 -34.38
CA CYS A 46 24.23 1.01 -35.60
C CYS A 46 23.88 1.88 -36.80
N PRO A 47 24.82 2.09 -37.75
CA PRO A 47 24.52 2.67 -39.05
C PRO A 47 23.51 1.80 -39.82
N SER A 48 22.80 2.39 -40.78
CA SER A 48 21.68 1.75 -41.50
C SER A 48 22.02 0.43 -42.21
N THR A 49 23.30 0.17 -42.45
CA THR A 49 23.82 -1.05 -43.11
C THR A 49 24.39 -2.06 -42.13
N PHE A 50 24.26 -1.87 -40.82
CA PHE A 50 24.79 -2.77 -39.80
C PHE A 50 23.77 -3.04 -38.68
N THR A 51 23.87 -4.21 -38.05
CA THR A 51 23.01 -4.67 -36.96
C THR A 51 23.79 -5.59 -36.02
N GLY A 52 23.15 -6.09 -34.97
CA GLY A 52 23.80 -6.82 -33.89
C GLY A 52 24.01 -5.96 -32.65
N PHE A 53 24.33 -6.61 -31.52
CA PHE A 53 24.46 -5.93 -30.23
C PHE A 53 25.64 -4.94 -30.21
N CYS A 54 26.69 -5.25 -30.98
CA CYS A 54 27.87 -4.42 -31.18
C CYS A 54 27.98 -3.91 -32.63
N CYS A 55 26.90 -3.91 -33.43
CA CYS A 55 26.91 -3.53 -34.85
C CYS A 55 27.84 -4.36 -35.74
N GLU A 56 28.13 -5.60 -35.35
CA GLU A 56 29.07 -6.51 -36.00
C GLU A 56 28.54 -7.13 -37.30
N THR A 57 27.23 -7.10 -37.54
CA THR A 57 26.58 -7.79 -38.66
C THR A 57 26.23 -6.82 -39.78
N CYS A 58 26.70 -7.06 -41.01
CA CYS A 58 26.32 -6.27 -42.17
C CYS A 58 24.90 -6.64 -42.65
N VAL A 59 24.05 -5.63 -42.86
CA VAL A 59 22.70 -5.77 -43.41
C VAL A 59 22.78 -5.57 -44.92
N THR A 60 22.94 -6.67 -45.66
CA THR A 60 22.79 -6.65 -47.13
C THR A 60 21.31 -6.57 -47.47
N THR A 61 20.93 -5.66 -48.38
CA THR A 61 19.56 -5.30 -48.79
C THR A 61 18.72 -6.43 -49.43
N THR A 62 19.18 -7.68 -49.38
CA THR A 62 18.56 -8.84 -50.04
C THR A 62 18.01 -9.91 -49.10
N THR A 63 18.26 -9.81 -47.78
CA THR A 63 17.66 -10.71 -46.79
C THR A 63 16.61 -9.95 -45.97
N PRO A 64 15.33 -10.36 -45.98
CA PRO A 64 14.33 -9.78 -45.09
C PRO A 64 14.83 -9.95 -43.65
N PHE A 65 15.12 -8.83 -42.99
CA PHE A 65 15.52 -8.84 -41.60
C PHE A 65 14.37 -9.44 -40.77
N ASN A 66 14.59 -10.64 -40.23
CA ASN A 66 13.66 -11.28 -39.32
C ASN A 66 14.20 -11.17 -37.89
N PRO A 67 13.75 -10.18 -37.11
CA PRO A 67 14.20 -9.98 -35.72
C PRO A 67 13.80 -11.12 -34.77
N CYS A 68 12.99 -12.08 -35.23
CA CYS A 68 12.58 -13.26 -34.49
C CYS A 68 13.38 -14.53 -34.83
N ALA A 69 14.34 -14.48 -35.77
CA ALA A 69 15.06 -15.66 -36.25
C ALA A 69 15.92 -16.37 -35.18
N GLN A 70 16.25 -15.69 -34.07
CA GLN A 70 17.12 -16.22 -33.01
C GLN A 70 16.38 -16.59 -31.70
N SER A 71 15.05 -16.74 -31.71
CA SER A 71 14.27 -17.02 -30.48
C SER A 71 14.60 -16.05 -29.34
N VAL A 72 14.51 -14.75 -29.64
CA VAL A 72 14.84 -13.66 -28.71
C VAL A 72 13.98 -13.65 -27.44
N CYS A 73 12.76 -14.17 -27.51
CA CYS A 73 11.84 -14.28 -26.39
C CYS A 73 12.12 -15.51 -25.53
N GLN A 74 12.23 -15.33 -24.22
CA GLN A 74 12.46 -16.36 -23.24
C GLN A 74 11.13 -16.93 -22.70
N ASN A 75 11.22 -18.02 -21.93
CA ASN A 75 10.10 -18.60 -21.18
C ASN A 75 8.84 -18.90 -22.02
N GLY A 76 9.01 -19.25 -23.29
CA GLY A 76 7.90 -19.56 -24.20
C GLY A 76 7.18 -18.32 -24.75
N GLY A 77 7.79 -17.13 -24.68
CA GLY A 77 7.27 -15.92 -25.31
C GLY A 77 7.18 -16.07 -26.83
N GLN A 78 6.07 -15.61 -27.41
CA GLN A 78 5.89 -15.57 -28.86
C GLN A 78 6.55 -14.30 -29.42
N CYS A 79 7.49 -14.47 -30.34
CA CYS A 79 8.13 -13.35 -31.01
C CYS A 79 7.27 -12.86 -32.18
N ILE A 80 7.01 -11.55 -32.19
CA ILE A 80 6.27 -10.85 -33.24
C ILE A 80 7.24 -9.85 -33.89
N PRO A 81 7.57 -9.99 -35.18
CA PRO A 81 8.43 -9.04 -35.85
C PRO A 81 7.70 -7.71 -36.07
N THR A 82 8.34 -6.61 -35.68
CA THR A 82 7.84 -5.23 -35.79
C THR A 82 8.85 -4.37 -36.55
N GLY A 83 8.78 -4.44 -37.89
CA GLY A 83 9.73 -3.76 -38.78
C GLY A 83 11.16 -4.28 -38.58
N ASN A 84 12.07 -3.39 -38.18
CA ASN A 84 13.45 -3.74 -37.84
C ASN A 84 13.65 -4.11 -36.34
N THR A 85 12.57 -4.39 -35.61
CA THR A 85 12.59 -4.73 -34.17
C THR A 85 11.66 -5.91 -33.86
N PHE A 86 11.65 -6.39 -32.62
CA PHE A 86 10.72 -7.45 -32.19
C PHE A 86 9.89 -7.01 -30.99
N LEU A 87 8.72 -7.63 -30.87
CA LEU A 87 7.89 -7.61 -29.67
C LEU A 87 7.74 -9.05 -29.16
N CYS A 88 8.03 -9.26 -27.88
CA CYS A 88 7.76 -10.54 -27.22
C CYS A 88 6.39 -10.50 -26.53
N GLN A 89 5.45 -11.31 -27.03
CA GLN A 89 4.20 -11.56 -26.34
C GLN A 89 4.43 -12.63 -25.27
N CYS A 90 4.41 -12.20 -24.00
CA CYS A 90 4.72 -13.07 -22.88
C CYS A 90 3.53 -13.94 -22.47
N PRO A 91 3.76 -15.22 -22.14
CA PRO A 91 2.74 -16.06 -21.53
C PRO A 91 2.40 -15.57 -20.12
N ASN A 92 1.22 -15.97 -19.63
CA ASN A 92 0.74 -15.61 -18.29
C ASN A 92 1.79 -15.94 -17.22
N GLY A 93 2.05 -14.97 -16.33
CA GLY A 93 3.06 -15.10 -15.28
C GLY A 93 4.48 -14.74 -15.71
N PHE A 94 4.70 -14.25 -16.93
CA PHE A 94 6.00 -13.71 -17.37
C PHE A 94 5.87 -12.29 -17.92
N TYR A 95 6.93 -11.51 -17.78
CA TYR A 95 7.00 -10.11 -18.22
C TYR A 95 8.44 -9.71 -18.54
N GLY A 96 8.62 -8.50 -19.06
CA GLY A 96 9.91 -7.99 -19.55
C GLY A 96 9.95 -7.95 -21.07
N THR A 97 10.95 -7.27 -21.62
CA THR A 97 11.06 -7.07 -23.07
C THR A 97 11.33 -8.36 -23.83
N ARG A 98 11.88 -9.37 -23.13
CA ARG A 98 12.15 -10.70 -23.64
C ARG A 98 11.43 -11.78 -22.83
N CYS A 99 10.43 -11.43 -22.02
CA CYS A 99 9.75 -12.35 -21.10
C CYS A 99 10.70 -13.05 -20.11
N GLU A 100 11.80 -12.40 -19.77
CA GLU A 100 12.87 -12.92 -18.91
C GLU A 100 12.49 -12.92 -17.42
N SER A 101 11.52 -12.09 -17.04
CA SER A 101 11.08 -11.96 -15.65
C SER A 101 9.82 -12.77 -15.38
N ARG A 102 9.77 -13.43 -14.22
CA ARG A 102 8.63 -14.23 -13.78
C ARG A 102 7.86 -13.50 -12.69
N ASN A 103 6.54 -13.45 -12.80
CA ASN A 103 5.62 -13.07 -11.73
C ASN A 103 5.20 -14.33 -10.98
N TYR A 104 5.80 -14.54 -9.81
CA TYR A 104 5.53 -15.72 -8.97
C TYR A 104 4.12 -15.73 -8.36
N CYS A 105 3.39 -14.62 -8.41
CA CYS A 105 2.01 -14.49 -7.96
C CYS A 105 0.99 -14.71 -9.08
N MET A 106 1.40 -15.17 -10.26
CA MET A 106 0.49 -15.42 -11.37
C MET A 106 0.76 -16.78 -12.05
N PRO A 107 -0.22 -17.70 -12.04
CA PRO A 107 -1.50 -17.62 -11.31
C PRO A 107 -1.27 -17.54 -9.79
N ASN A 108 -2.22 -16.96 -9.04
CA ASN A 108 -2.05 -16.75 -7.60
C ASN A 108 -1.84 -18.11 -6.90
N PRO A 109 -0.66 -18.37 -6.31
CA PRO A 109 -0.36 -19.65 -5.66
C PRO A 109 -1.02 -19.78 -4.29
N CYS A 110 -1.52 -18.68 -3.71
CA CYS A 110 -2.14 -18.66 -2.39
C CYS A 110 -3.61 -19.07 -2.47
N ALA A 111 -3.95 -20.20 -1.84
CA ALA A 111 -5.31 -20.70 -1.72
C ALA A 111 -6.16 -19.84 -0.76
N ASN A 112 -7.48 -20.04 -0.78
CA ASN A 112 -8.42 -19.47 0.20
C ASN A 112 -8.33 -17.94 0.36
N ASN A 113 -8.19 -17.22 -0.77
CA ASN A 113 -8.00 -15.77 -0.80
C ASN A 113 -6.78 -15.27 0.01
N GLY A 114 -5.72 -16.06 0.07
CA GLY A 114 -4.43 -15.59 0.57
C GLY A 114 -3.85 -14.49 -0.31
N LEU A 115 -3.25 -13.48 0.32
CA LEU A 115 -2.58 -12.39 -0.38
C LEU A 115 -1.17 -12.84 -0.81
N CYS A 116 -0.91 -12.88 -2.12
CA CYS A 116 0.41 -13.19 -2.64
C CYS A 116 1.28 -11.94 -2.73
N THR A 117 2.50 -12.04 -2.21
CA THR A 117 3.54 -11.01 -2.36
C THR A 117 4.74 -11.61 -3.07
N GLN A 118 5.14 -11.01 -4.19
CA GLN A 118 6.31 -11.44 -4.95
C GLN A 118 7.60 -11.06 -4.22
N THR A 119 8.59 -11.95 -4.25
CA THR A 119 9.94 -11.72 -3.72
C THR A 119 10.97 -11.82 -4.85
N THR A 120 12.25 -11.52 -4.56
CA THR A 120 13.34 -11.58 -5.54
C THR A 120 13.56 -12.98 -6.11
N THR A 121 13.25 -14.02 -5.34
CA THR A 121 13.46 -15.43 -5.74
C THR A 121 12.19 -16.27 -5.72
N GLY A 122 11.01 -15.69 -5.50
CA GLY A 122 9.77 -16.44 -5.33
C GLY A 122 8.56 -15.61 -4.92
N TYR A 123 7.76 -16.16 -3.99
CA TYR A 123 6.58 -15.51 -3.43
C TYR A 123 6.39 -15.87 -1.96
N ILE A 124 5.58 -15.06 -1.26
CA ILE A 124 5.12 -15.31 0.11
C ILE A 124 3.59 -15.14 0.13
N CYS A 125 2.90 -16.11 0.73
CA CYS A 125 1.45 -16.02 0.96
C CYS A 125 1.15 -15.50 2.37
N SER A 126 0.35 -14.45 2.46
CA SER A 126 -0.24 -14.00 3.72
C SER A 126 -1.65 -14.60 3.83
N CYS A 127 -1.81 -15.55 4.75
CA CYS A 127 -3.04 -16.31 4.89
C CYS A 127 -4.09 -15.57 5.73
N SER A 128 -5.31 -15.51 5.20
CA SER A 128 -6.48 -15.05 5.94
C SER A 128 -6.88 -16.11 6.96
N PHE A 129 -7.26 -15.73 8.18
CA PHE A 129 -7.82 -16.67 9.15
C PHE A 129 -9.12 -17.30 8.59
N PRO A 130 -9.36 -18.61 8.80
CA PRO A 130 -8.62 -19.58 9.61
C PRO A 130 -7.57 -20.38 8.83
N TYR A 131 -7.00 -19.88 7.73
CA TYR A 131 -6.11 -20.65 6.88
C TYR A 131 -4.62 -20.48 7.24
N THR A 132 -3.83 -21.52 6.98
CA THR A 132 -2.38 -21.63 7.25
C THR A 132 -1.69 -22.54 6.21
N GLY A 133 -0.39 -22.74 6.36
CA GLY A 133 0.47 -23.44 5.41
C GLY A 133 1.09 -22.50 4.39
N THR A 134 2.12 -22.97 3.69
CA THR A 134 2.91 -22.16 2.74
C THR A 134 2.07 -21.46 1.67
N ASN A 135 0.97 -22.10 1.26
CA ASN A 135 0.04 -21.60 0.25
C ASN A 135 -1.37 -21.41 0.81
N CYS A 136 -1.54 -21.28 2.13
CA CYS A 136 -2.85 -21.09 2.77
C CYS A 136 -3.85 -22.21 2.51
N GLN A 137 -3.37 -23.42 2.21
CA GLN A 137 -4.19 -24.57 1.85
C GLN A 137 -4.76 -25.32 3.06
N GLN A 138 -4.20 -25.10 4.24
CA GLN A 138 -4.61 -25.78 5.47
C GLN A 138 -5.58 -24.88 6.23
N ILE A 139 -6.66 -25.44 6.77
CA ILE A 139 -7.42 -24.76 7.82
C ILE A 139 -6.65 -25.01 9.12
N ILE A 140 -6.59 -24.01 9.98
CA ILE A 140 -6.17 -24.16 11.38
C ILE A 140 -7.23 -25.03 12.04
N SER A 141 -7.05 -26.35 11.89
CA SER A 141 -7.76 -27.32 12.71
C SER A 141 -7.22 -27.11 14.11
N THR A 142 -7.99 -26.39 14.94
CA THR A 142 -8.03 -26.77 16.34
C THR A 142 -8.59 -28.18 16.37
N THR A 143 -7.75 -29.19 16.16
CA THR A 143 -7.82 -30.32 17.07
C THR A 143 -7.54 -29.70 18.44
N THR A 144 -8.59 -29.15 19.04
CA THR A 144 -9.00 -29.77 20.26
C THR A 144 -9.02 -31.27 19.95
N THR A 145 -7.91 -31.95 20.19
CA THR A 145 -7.99 -33.05 21.15
C THR A 145 -8.55 -32.45 22.44
N THR A 146 -9.83 -32.08 22.41
CA THR A 146 -10.77 -32.72 23.29
C THR A 146 -10.57 -34.20 23.03
N THR A 147 -9.58 -34.77 23.72
CA THR A 147 -9.95 -35.83 24.63
C THR A 147 -11.00 -35.23 25.56
N VAL A 148 -12.24 -35.07 25.07
CA VAL A 148 -13.33 -35.60 25.85
C VAL A 148 -12.97 -37.07 25.89
N ALA A 149 -12.23 -37.45 26.94
CA ALA A 149 -12.27 -38.82 27.39
C ALA A 149 -13.78 -39.16 27.37
N PRO A 150 -14.20 -40.24 26.68
CA PRO A 150 -15.59 -40.64 26.74
C PRO A 150 -15.92 -40.69 28.23
N ARG A 151 -16.89 -39.88 28.63
CA ARG A 151 -17.32 -39.64 30.00
C ARG A 151 -17.06 -40.89 30.86
N ALA A 152 -15.92 -40.94 31.54
CA ALA A 152 -15.64 -42.02 32.47
C ALA A 152 -16.50 -41.71 33.71
N PRO A 153 -17.33 -42.66 34.16
CA PRO A 153 -18.32 -42.40 35.21
C PRO A 153 -17.64 -42.50 36.58
N CYS A 154 -16.85 -41.51 36.99
CA CYS A 154 -16.19 -41.59 38.29
C CYS A 154 -16.15 -40.23 39.01
N GLY A 155 -16.71 -40.21 40.21
CA GLY A 155 -16.57 -39.13 41.19
C GLY A 155 -15.16 -39.08 41.81
N THR A 156 -15.01 -38.21 42.80
CA THR A 156 -13.84 -37.64 43.51
C THR A 156 -12.62 -38.52 43.90
N ASN A 157 -12.30 -39.65 43.27
CA ASN A 157 -11.03 -40.37 43.48
C ASN A 157 -10.63 -41.23 42.26
N CYS A 158 -10.04 -40.61 41.23
CA CYS A 158 -9.42 -41.36 40.13
C CYS A 158 -7.89 -41.31 40.20
N ALA A 159 -7.27 -42.48 40.12
CA ALA A 159 -5.82 -42.64 39.94
C ALA A 159 -5.50 -43.01 38.48
N CYS A 160 -4.38 -42.51 37.98
CA CYS A 160 -3.89 -42.73 36.61
C CYS A 160 -3.41 -44.18 36.45
N VAL A 161 -3.70 -44.81 35.31
CA VAL A 161 -3.32 -46.22 35.07
C VAL A 161 -1.81 -46.39 34.89
N THR A 162 -1.08 -45.32 34.52
CA THR A 162 0.38 -45.30 34.47
C THR A 162 0.92 -43.95 34.94
N ALA A 163 2.02 -43.98 35.71
CA ALA A 163 2.70 -42.80 36.24
C ALA A 163 3.95 -42.48 35.40
N PRO A 164 4.29 -41.18 35.22
CA PRO A 164 3.64 -40.00 35.80
C PRO A 164 2.38 -39.56 35.04
N CYS A 165 1.37 -39.11 35.79
CA CYS A 165 0.15 -38.53 35.22
C CYS A 165 0.52 -37.28 34.39
N PRO A 166 -0.02 -37.09 33.18
CA PRO A 166 0.14 -35.83 32.45
C PRO A 166 -0.54 -34.74 33.27
N VAL A 167 0.25 -33.87 33.89
CA VAL A 167 -0.28 -32.65 34.50
C VAL A 167 -0.91 -31.86 33.36
N ALA A 168 -2.23 -31.64 33.43
CA ALA A 168 -2.88 -30.69 32.54
C ALA A 168 -2.34 -29.30 32.89
N VAL A 169 -1.23 -28.93 32.26
CA VAL A 169 -0.72 -27.56 32.31
C VAL A 169 -1.76 -26.74 31.56
N VAL A 170 -2.52 -25.93 32.29
CA VAL A 170 -3.23 -24.80 31.70
C VAL A 170 -2.13 -23.89 31.18
N THR A 171 -1.71 -24.12 29.94
CA THR A 171 -0.66 -23.32 29.33
C THR A 171 -1.27 -21.95 29.11
N ASN A 172 -0.97 -21.01 30.00
CA ASN A 172 -1.16 -19.60 29.73
C ASN A 172 -0.49 -19.34 28.37
N PRO A 173 -1.24 -18.97 27.31
CA PRO A 173 -0.68 -18.82 25.97
C PRO A 173 0.32 -17.65 25.87
N CYS A 174 0.42 -16.82 26.92
CA CYS A 174 1.43 -15.79 27.10
C CYS A 174 2.65 -16.26 27.92
N ALA A 175 2.78 -17.54 28.27
CA ALA A 175 3.89 -18.10 29.04
C ALA A 175 4.50 -19.34 28.35
N PRO A 176 5.66 -19.20 27.68
CA PRO A 176 6.49 -17.99 27.55
C PRO A 176 5.87 -16.93 26.61
N ASN A 177 6.21 -15.66 26.80
CA ASN A 177 5.62 -14.55 26.02
C ASN A 177 5.92 -14.74 24.52
N PRO A 178 4.90 -14.93 23.66
CA PRO A 178 5.09 -15.15 22.23
C PRO A 178 5.38 -13.84 21.45
N CYS A 179 5.21 -12.68 22.09
CA CYS A 179 5.38 -11.38 21.47
C CYS A 179 6.86 -10.98 21.40
N GLN A 180 7.32 -10.61 20.21
CA GLN A 180 8.70 -10.16 19.96
C GLN A 180 8.85 -8.66 20.27
N ASN A 181 10.10 -8.18 20.29
CA ASN A 181 10.43 -6.75 20.39
C ASN A 181 9.78 -6.01 21.57
N ASN A 182 9.78 -6.63 22.76
CA ASN A 182 9.12 -6.11 23.97
C ASN A 182 7.60 -5.88 23.83
N GLY A 183 6.92 -6.63 22.97
CA GLY A 183 5.46 -6.64 22.93
C GLY A 183 4.84 -7.22 24.21
N GLY A 184 3.80 -6.56 24.71
CA GLY A 184 2.99 -7.08 25.81
C GLY A 184 2.03 -8.17 25.31
N CYS A 185 1.75 -9.18 26.12
CA CYS A 185 0.82 -10.26 25.75
C CYS A 185 -0.40 -10.26 26.67
N ALA A 186 -1.59 -10.44 26.10
CA ALA A 186 -2.82 -10.68 26.85
C ALA A 186 -3.63 -11.84 26.29
N VAL A 187 -4.29 -12.56 27.19
CA VAL A 187 -5.17 -13.68 26.86
C VAL A 187 -6.56 -13.13 26.52
N GLN A 188 -7.11 -13.52 25.37
CA GLN A 188 -8.49 -13.20 24.99
C GLN A 188 -9.47 -14.31 25.41
N ASN A 189 -10.78 -14.03 25.31
CA ASN A 189 -11.89 -14.89 25.75
C ASN A 189 -11.86 -16.34 25.21
N ASN A 190 -11.10 -16.62 24.15
CA ASN A 190 -10.94 -17.96 23.55
C ASN A 190 -9.59 -18.62 23.88
N ASN A 191 -8.91 -18.19 24.94
CA ASN A 191 -7.58 -18.67 25.34
C ASN A 191 -6.51 -18.48 24.24
N VAL A 192 -6.62 -17.38 23.49
CA VAL A 192 -5.68 -16.98 22.43
C VAL A 192 -4.81 -15.84 22.94
N ALA A 193 -3.49 -15.95 22.76
CA ALA A 193 -2.54 -14.87 23.04
C ALA A 193 -2.64 -13.77 21.98
N LYS A 194 -2.85 -12.53 22.41
CA LYS A 194 -2.80 -11.33 21.58
C LYS A 194 -1.66 -10.44 22.02
N CYS A 195 -0.86 -10.00 21.05
CA CYS A 195 0.25 -9.09 21.29
C CYS A 195 -0.16 -7.62 21.14
N TRP A 196 0.29 -6.80 22.07
CA TRP A 196 0.32 -5.34 21.98
C TRP A 196 1.73 -4.89 21.62
N CYS A 197 1.88 -4.36 20.41
CA CYS A 197 3.18 -4.00 19.87
C CYS A 197 3.54 -2.54 20.19
N PRO A 198 4.81 -2.24 20.54
CA PRO A 198 5.30 -0.88 20.58
C PRO A 198 5.16 -0.18 19.22
N ASP A 199 5.11 1.15 19.21
CA ASP A 199 4.82 1.94 17.99
C ASP A 199 5.75 1.70 16.80
N SER A 200 6.97 1.23 17.07
CA SER A 200 7.95 0.90 16.04
C SER A 200 7.78 -0.50 15.45
N PHE A 201 6.79 -1.28 15.90
CA PHE A 201 6.58 -2.67 15.49
C PHE A 201 5.11 -2.94 15.12
N GLN A 202 4.90 -3.95 14.29
CA GLN A 202 3.59 -4.40 13.82
C GLN A 202 3.60 -5.91 13.52
N GLY A 203 2.42 -6.44 13.22
CA GLY A 203 2.21 -7.88 13.02
C GLY A 203 1.65 -8.56 14.27
N TYR A 204 1.17 -9.79 14.07
CA TYR A 204 0.47 -10.55 15.11
C TYR A 204 1.32 -10.84 16.36
N TYR A 205 2.65 -10.98 16.18
CA TYR A 205 3.62 -11.20 17.24
C TYR A 205 4.63 -10.04 17.37
N CYS A 206 4.34 -8.86 16.82
CA CYS A 206 5.25 -7.71 16.79
C CYS A 206 6.58 -7.98 16.07
N GLN A 207 6.58 -8.94 15.15
CA GLN A 207 7.77 -9.43 14.46
C GLN A 207 8.28 -8.50 13.35
N HIS A 208 7.46 -7.55 12.90
CA HIS A 208 7.83 -6.63 11.83
C HIS A 208 8.16 -5.26 12.40
N ARG A 209 9.34 -4.71 12.08
CA ARG A 209 9.58 -3.27 12.28
C ARG A 209 8.62 -2.50 11.38
N ARG A 210 7.92 -1.52 11.94
CA ARG A 210 7.28 -0.48 11.13
C ARG A 210 8.39 0.24 10.39
N SER A 211 8.38 0.14 9.06
CA SER A 211 9.29 0.91 8.22
C SER A 211 9.17 2.39 8.59
N ALA A 212 10.27 3.17 8.55
CA ALA A 212 10.21 4.63 8.76
C ALA A 212 9.21 5.34 7.82
N ARG A 213 8.83 4.66 6.72
CA ARG A 213 7.74 5.01 5.79
C ARG A 213 6.31 4.88 6.36
N SER A 214 6.13 4.21 7.50
CA SER A 214 4.86 4.00 8.20
C SER A 214 4.66 4.96 9.39
N LEU A 215 5.71 5.69 9.78
CA LEU A 215 5.62 6.79 10.76
C LEU A 215 5.40 8.15 10.07
N ILE A 216 5.49 8.19 8.73
CA ILE A 216 5.14 9.32 7.86
C ILE A 216 4.31 8.78 6.69
N SER A 217 3.09 8.32 6.93
CA SER A 217 2.18 7.92 5.84
C SER A 217 1.64 9.17 5.12
N LYS A 218 2.42 9.70 4.17
CA LYS A 218 1.96 10.63 3.11
C LYS A 218 1.30 9.85 1.96
N THR A 219 0.48 8.84 2.28
CA THR A 219 -0.31 8.10 1.28
C THR A 219 -1.78 8.28 1.61
N CYS A 220 -2.55 8.69 0.61
CA CYS A 220 -3.95 9.05 0.73
C CYS A 220 -4.78 7.83 1.15
N ASN A 221 -4.97 7.65 2.46
CA ASN A 221 -5.69 6.52 3.07
C ASN A 221 -7.17 6.86 3.28
N LYS A 222 -7.81 7.44 2.25
CA LYS A 222 -9.23 7.81 2.29
C LYS A 222 -9.95 7.01 1.22
N ASP A 223 -10.98 6.29 1.66
CA ASP A 223 -11.81 5.48 0.79
C ASP A 223 -12.71 6.36 -0.08
N CYS A 224 -12.23 6.71 -1.28
CA CYS A 224 -13.00 7.37 -2.32
C CYS A 224 -13.77 6.31 -3.13
N LEU A 225 -15.09 6.40 -3.11
CA LEU A 225 -16.02 5.52 -3.81
C LEU A 225 -16.18 5.96 -5.28
N ASN A 226 -16.80 5.12 -6.09
CA ASN A 226 -17.25 5.46 -7.45
C ASN A 226 -16.16 6.07 -8.37
N GLY A 227 -14.93 5.59 -8.25
CA GLY A 227 -13.80 6.04 -9.07
C GLY A 227 -13.20 7.39 -8.64
N GLY A 228 -13.51 7.89 -7.44
CA GLY A 228 -12.90 9.11 -6.91
C GLY A 228 -11.39 8.96 -6.68
N GLN A 229 -10.62 9.99 -7.03
CA GLN A 229 -9.17 10.03 -6.85
C GLN A 229 -8.81 10.69 -5.52
N CYS A 230 -8.01 10.00 -4.70
CA CYS A 230 -7.59 10.50 -3.41
C CYS A 230 -6.37 11.43 -3.56
N TYR A 231 -6.42 12.62 -2.97
CA TYR A 231 -5.29 13.56 -2.94
C TYR A 231 -5.10 14.17 -1.53
N ILE A 232 -3.93 14.77 -1.29
CA ILE A 232 -3.57 15.37 0.00
C ILE A 232 -3.43 16.88 -0.18
N ASP A 233 -4.04 17.67 0.70
CA ASP A 233 -3.86 19.13 0.72
C ASP A 233 -2.71 19.51 1.65
N GLU A 234 -1.62 20.03 1.07
CA GLU A 234 -0.44 20.47 1.82
C GLU A 234 -0.70 21.72 2.67
N LYS A 235 -1.79 22.46 2.41
CA LYS A 235 -2.19 23.66 3.19
C LYS A 235 -3.05 23.32 4.41
N GLN A 236 -3.69 22.15 4.43
CA GLN A 236 -4.56 21.68 5.53
C GLN A 236 -3.93 20.50 6.27
N ALA A 237 -2.74 20.72 6.85
CA ALA A 237 -2.04 19.77 7.71
C ALA A 237 -1.86 18.35 7.12
N GLY A 238 -1.85 18.20 5.79
CA GLY A 238 -1.70 16.90 5.15
C GLY A 238 -2.95 16.01 5.23
N GLN A 239 -4.14 16.59 5.40
CA GLN A 239 -5.41 15.86 5.39
C GLN A 239 -5.72 15.32 3.98
N ALA A 240 -6.29 14.11 3.92
CA ALA A 240 -6.68 13.44 2.68
C ALA A 240 -8.10 13.83 2.21
N PHE A 241 -8.27 14.03 0.90
CA PHE A 241 -9.51 14.44 0.24
C PHE A 241 -9.79 13.57 -1.00
N CYS A 242 -11.06 13.53 -1.43
CA CYS A 242 -11.48 12.81 -2.63
C CYS A 242 -11.86 13.80 -3.73
N SER A 243 -11.29 13.60 -4.92
CA SER A 243 -11.71 14.25 -6.16
C SER A 243 -12.67 13.33 -6.90
N CYS A 244 -13.92 13.74 -7.07
CA CYS A 244 -14.98 12.90 -7.61
C CYS A 244 -15.12 13.05 -9.13
N SER A 245 -15.48 11.96 -9.81
CA SER A 245 -15.93 11.97 -11.21
C SER A 245 -17.22 12.78 -11.38
N ASN A 246 -17.47 13.32 -12.59
CA ASN A 246 -18.52 14.33 -12.86
C ASN A 246 -19.94 13.96 -12.40
N ASP A 247 -20.28 12.68 -12.31
CA ASP A 247 -21.62 12.22 -11.90
C ASP A 247 -21.74 11.95 -10.39
N PHE A 248 -20.66 12.13 -9.61
CA PHE A 248 -20.60 11.82 -8.19
C PHE A 248 -20.15 13.01 -7.34
N TYR A 249 -20.62 13.08 -6.10
CA TYR A 249 -20.23 14.11 -5.15
C TYR A 249 -20.25 13.58 -3.71
N GLY A 250 -19.78 14.39 -2.76
CA GLY A 250 -19.63 14.00 -1.36
C GLY A 250 -18.16 13.91 -0.94
N SER A 251 -17.93 13.70 0.36
CA SER A 251 -16.57 13.69 0.94
C SER A 251 -15.76 12.45 0.56
N ARG A 252 -16.45 11.41 0.08
CA ARG A 252 -15.95 10.12 -0.40
C ARG A 252 -16.52 9.76 -1.76
N CYS A 253 -17.15 10.68 -2.49
CA CYS A 253 -17.83 10.42 -3.77
C CYS A 253 -18.96 9.38 -3.67
N GLU A 254 -19.64 9.35 -2.53
CA GLU A 254 -20.66 8.37 -2.17
C GLU A 254 -22.04 8.63 -2.80
N PHE A 255 -22.28 9.85 -3.30
CA PHE A 255 -23.58 10.26 -3.85
C PHE A 255 -23.54 10.30 -5.38
N MET A 256 -24.51 9.64 -6.02
CA MET A 256 -24.76 9.67 -7.48
C MET A 256 -25.63 10.86 -7.88
N ASN A 257 -25.58 11.21 -9.17
CA ASN A 257 -26.42 12.22 -9.83
C ASN A 257 -26.18 13.64 -9.33
N ARG A 258 -24.98 14.17 -9.62
CA ARG A 258 -24.84 15.63 -9.67
C ARG A 258 -25.87 16.16 -10.70
N PRO A 259 -26.84 17.01 -10.31
CA PRO A 259 -27.88 17.42 -11.23
C PRO A 259 -27.25 18.17 -12.41
N LYS A 260 -27.57 17.77 -13.65
CA LYS A 260 -26.97 18.39 -14.84
C LYS A 260 -27.62 19.73 -15.19
N SER A 261 -28.84 19.98 -14.71
CA SER A 261 -29.61 21.19 -14.96
C SER A 261 -30.51 21.52 -13.77
N CYS A 262 -30.84 22.80 -13.60
CA CYS A 262 -31.82 23.27 -12.61
C CYS A 262 -33.29 23.01 -13.00
N SER A 263 -33.53 22.46 -14.21
CA SER A 263 -34.85 22.16 -14.76
C SER A 263 -34.95 20.67 -15.15
N PRO A 264 -36.12 20.01 -15.01
CA PRO A 264 -37.45 20.57 -14.73
C PRO A 264 -37.77 20.78 -13.24
N LYS A 265 -36.95 20.28 -12.32
CA LYS A 265 -37.12 20.44 -10.87
C LYS A 265 -35.83 20.99 -10.28
N ASN A 266 -35.93 22.07 -9.49
CA ASN A 266 -34.78 22.63 -8.78
C ASN A 266 -34.23 21.56 -7.82
N PRO A 267 -32.97 21.11 -8.01
CA PRO A 267 -32.37 20.08 -7.18
C PRO A 267 -31.83 20.60 -5.85
N CYS A 268 -31.73 21.92 -5.68
CA CYS A 268 -31.21 22.56 -4.48
C CYS A 268 -32.24 22.53 -3.34
N MET A 269 -31.76 22.25 -2.13
CA MET A 269 -32.55 22.22 -0.89
C MET A 269 -32.46 23.55 -0.14
N ASN A 270 -33.30 23.72 0.88
CA ASN A 270 -33.28 24.87 1.78
C ASN A 270 -33.33 26.24 1.06
N ASN A 271 -34.23 26.35 0.07
CA ASN A 271 -34.45 27.55 -0.75
C ASN A 271 -33.21 28.06 -1.52
N ALA A 272 -32.17 27.24 -1.65
CA ALA A 272 -30.96 27.64 -2.33
C ALA A 272 -31.20 27.93 -3.83
N LYS A 273 -30.48 28.93 -4.34
CA LYS A 273 -30.58 29.37 -5.73
C LYS A 273 -29.78 28.44 -6.63
N CYS A 274 -30.44 27.82 -7.60
CA CYS A 274 -29.80 26.95 -8.57
C CYS A 274 -29.33 27.73 -9.81
N ILE A 275 -28.13 27.44 -10.28
CA ILE A 275 -27.55 27.97 -11.52
C ILE A 275 -26.99 26.82 -12.38
N THR A 276 -27.36 26.76 -13.66
CA THR A 276 -26.80 25.77 -14.60
C THR A 276 -25.50 26.31 -15.19
N THR A 277 -24.40 25.54 -15.08
CA THR A 277 -23.08 25.87 -15.64
C THR A 277 -22.65 24.81 -16.67
N SER A 278 -21.53 25.04 -17.37
CA SER A 278 -20.90 24.05 -18.25
C SER A 278 -20.48 22.75 -17.55
N SER A 279 -20.42 22.76 -16.21
CA SER A 279 -20.08 21.61 -15.36
C SER A 279 -21.29 20.96 -14.66
N GLY A 280 -22.51 21.38 -15.01
CA GLY A 280 -23.77 20.94 -14.39
C GLY A 280 -24.44 22.03 -13.53
N ALA A 281 -25.50 21.67 -12.81
CA ALA A 281 -26.22 22.55 -11.90
C ALA A 281 -25.44 22.75 -10.59
N GLN A 282 -25.37 23.99 -10.13
CA GLN A 282 -24.73 24.39 -8.89
C GLN A 282 -25.72 25.13 -7.99
N CYS A 283 -25.67 24.85 -6.69
CA CYS A 283 -26.53 25.47 -5.68
C CYS A 283 -25.78 26.55 -4.91
N MET A 284 -26.33 27.77 -4.90
CA MET A 284 -25.87 28.86 -4.05
C MET A 284 -26.65 28.79 -2.73
N CYS A 285 -25.99 28.32 -1.68
CA CYS A 285 -26.60 28.09 -0.36
C CYS A 285 -26.87 29.40 0.38
N GLU A 286 -28.00 29.45 1.11
CA GLU A 286 -28.30 30.53 2.04
C GLU A 286 -27.48 30.39 3.34
N ARG A 287 -27.36 31.47 4.12
CA ARG A 287 -26.61 31.47 5.39
C ARG A 287 -27.13 30.36 6.32
N GLY A 288 -26.21 29.57 6.86
CA GLY A 288 -26.55 28.44 7.74
C GLY A 288 -26.87 27.15 6.99
N THR A 289 -26.58 27.08 5.69
CA THR A 289 -26.68 25.84 4.92
C THR A 289 -25.41 25.57 4.13
N SER A 290 -25.04 24.29 4.01
CA SER A 290 -23.87 23.85 3.26
C SER A 290 -24.12 22.48 2.62
N GLY A 291 -23.17 22.00 1.82
CA GLY A 291 -23.33 20.82 0.99
C GLY A 291 -23.56 21.17 -0.48
N VAL A 292 -23.51 20.17 -1.36
CA VAL A 292 -23.53 20.37 -2.82
C VAL A 292 -24.92 20.77 -3.31
N LEU A 293 -25.97 20.32 -2.62
CA LEU A 293 -27.35 20.70 -2.84
C LEU A 293 -27.89 21.59 -1.70
N CYS A 294 -27.00 22.13 -0.86
CA CYS A 294 -27.36 22.88 0.35
C CYS A 294 -28.22 22.07 1.33
N GLU A 295 -28.08 20.75 1.33
CA GLU A 295 -28.85 19.78 2.12
C GLU A 295 -28.50 19.79 3.62
N ARG A 296 -27.31 20.27 3.98
CA ARG A 296 -26.87 20.35 5.37
C ARG A 296 -27.32 21.68 5.94
N ILE A 297 -28.20 21.64 6.93
CA ILE A 297 -28.44 22.80 7.78
C ILE A 297 -27.26 22.86 8.73
N GLU A 298 -26.32 23.74 8.43
CA GLU A 298 -25.32 24.14 9.41
C GLU A 298 -26.11 24.86 10.48
N ARG A 299 -26.38 24.16 11.59
CA ARG A 299 -26.80 24.82 12.81
C ARG A 299 -25.76 25.92 12.98
N LEU A 300 -26.17 27.16 12.69
CA LEU A 300 -25.44 28.37 13.04
C LEU A 300 -24.90 28.04 14.43
N PHE A 301 -23.58 27.99 14.56
CA PHE A 301 -22.92 27.72 15.83
C PHE A 301 -23.35 28.85 16.77
N ASN A 302 -24.55 28.71 17.33
CA ASN A 302 -25.10 29.52 18.37
C ASN A 302 -24.15 29.28 19.52
N GLU A 303 -23.36 30.30 19.83
CA GLU A 303 -22.81 30.81 21.10
C GLU A 303 -23.00 30.02 22.44
N LYS A 304 -23.33 28.72 22.42
CA LYS A 304 -23.73 27.93 23.58
C LYS A 304 -23.05 26.57 23.69
N HIS A 305 -22.21 26.16 22.75
CA HIS A 305 -21.37 24.97 22.91
C HIS A 305 -19.91 25.34 22.67
N CYS A 306 -19.28 25.82 23.75
CA CYS A 306 -17.84 25.84 23.80
C CYS A 306 -17.32 24.42 24.16
N PRO A 307 -16.38 23.85 23.40
CA PRO A 307 -15.78 22.55 23.73
C PRO A 307 -14.77 22.63 24.90
N LEU A 308 -14.34 23.83 25.31
CA LEU A 308 -13.41 24.05 26.41
C LEU A 308 -14.16 24.21 27.75
N ASN A 309 -13.72 23.45 28.75
CA ASN A 309 -14.20 23.55 30.12
C ASN A 309 -13.33 24.55 30.91
N CYS A 310 -13.59 25.84 30.73
CA CYS A 310 -12.85 26.90 31.40
C CYS A 310 -13.10 26.86 32.92
N GLN A 311 -12.03 26.81 33.70
CA GLN A 311 -12.09 26.67 35.15
C GLN A 311 -12.26 28.03 35.83
N ALA A 312 -12.64 27.99 37.12
CA ALA A 312 -12.64 29.14 38.03
C ALA A 312 -13.38 30.39 37.51
N GLY A 313 -14.48 30.19 36.77
CA GLY A 313 -15.31 31.27 36.23
C GLY A 313 -14.78 31.89 34.93
N GLY A 314 -13.81 31.27 34.27
CA GLY A 314 -13.36 31.65 32.93
C GLY A 314 -14.48 31.53 31.90
N THR A 315 -14.55 32.50 30.98
CA THR A 315 -15.56 32.51 29.92
C THR A 315 -14.95 32.01 28.63
N CYS A 316 -15.53 30.98 28.03
CA CYS A 316 -15.07 30.56 26.72
C CYS A 316 -15.55 31.51 25.62
N VAL A 317 -14.61 31.95 24.79
CA VAL A 317 -14.83 32.86 23.66
C VAL A 317 -14.17 32.29 22.40
N TYR A 318 -14.64 32.71 21.24
CA TYR A 318 -13.98 32.39 19.98
C TYR A 318 -13.10 33.56 19.53
N VAL A 319 -11.80 33.30 19.38
CA VAL A 319 -10.84 34.23 18.78
C VAL A 319 -10.43 33.61 17.46
N SER A 320 -10.71 34.27 16.33
CA SER A 320 -10.35 33.78 14.98
C SER A 320 -10.77 32.32 14.70
N ALA A 321 -12.01 31.96 15.08
CA ALA A 321 -12.57 30.61 14.95
C ALA A 321 -11.91 29.51 15.82
N THR A 322 -10.95 29.85 16.69
CA THR A 322 -10.43 28.96 17.73
C THR A 322 -11.11 29.22 19.09
N PRO A 323 -11.69 28.20 19.74
CA PRO A 323 -12.23 28.35 21.09
C PRO A 323 -11.09 28.61 22.07
N THR A 324 -11.24 29.61 22.94
CA THR A 324 -10.23 30.06 23.90
C THR A 324 -10.89 30.44 25.22
N CYS A 325 -10.28 30.12 26.36
CA CYS A 325 -10.77 30.58 27.65
C CYS A 325 -10.26 31.99 27.96
N ARG A 326 -11.18 32.92 28.25
CA ARG A 326 -10.85 34.25 28.76
C ARG A 326 -10.86 34.21 30.30
N CYS A 327 -9.69 34.38 30.89
CA CYS A 327 -9.50 34.19 32.32
C CYS A 327 -9.83 35.42 33.17
N PRO A 328 -10.36 35.24 34.39
CA PRO A 328 -10.48 36.30 35.36
C PRO A 328 -9.09 36.84 35.79
N PRO A 329 -9.02 38.07 36.33
CA PRO A 329 -7.78 38.64 36.84
C PRO A 329 -7.12 37.74 37.90
N GLY A 330 -5.81 37.54 37.81
CA GLY A 330 -5.06 36.67 38.71
C GLY A 330 -5.03 35.19 38.29
N LEU A 331 -5.63 34.85 37.14
CA LEU A 331 -5.55 33.51 36.53
C LEU A 331 -5.00 33.58 35.10
N ASN A 332 -4.21 32.58 34.74
CA ASN A 332 -3.58 32.38 33.44
C ASN A 332 -3.70 30.91 33.00
N GLY A 333 -3.27 30.60 31.78
CA GLY A 333 -3.31 29.25 31.22
C GLY A 333 -4.48 29.03 30.24
N PRO A 334 -4.41 27.97 29.42
CA PRO A 334 -5.38 27.71 28.35
C PRO A 334 -6.80 27.40 28.86
N LEU A 335 -6.96 27.00 30.12
CA LEU A 335 -8.25 26.71 30.77
C LEU A 335 -8.47 27.54 32.05
N CYS A 336 -7.66 28.57 32.30
CA CYS A 336 -7.69 29.41 33.52
C CYS A 336 -7.38 28.65 34.82
N GLU A 337 -6.46 27.70 34.73
CA GLU A 337 -6.06 26.79 35.81
C GLU A 337 -4.83 27.26 36.61
N ILE A 338 -4.10 28.28 36.12
CA ILE A 338 -2.85 28.74 36.73
C ILE A 338 -3.10 30.04 37.50
N ARG A 339 -2.68 30.16 38.76
CA ARG A 339 -2.68 31.44 39.47
C ARG A 339 -1.49 32.29 39.03
N SER A 340 -1.78 33.50 38.56
CA SER A 340 -0.78 34.53 38.31
C SER A 340 -0.29 35.04 39.66
N GLY A 341 0.96 34.72 40.00
CA GLY A 341 1.65 35.29 41.16
C GLY A 341 1.97 36.76 40.98
#